data_AF-A0A370KED8-F1
#
_entry.id   AF-A0A370KED8-F1
#
_cell.length_a   1.000
_cell.length_b   1.000
_cell.length_c   1.000
_cell.angle_alpha   90.00
_cell.angle_beta   90.00
_cell.angle_gamma   90.00
#
_symmetry.space_group_name_H-M   'P 1'
#
loop_
_entity.id
_entity.type
_entity.pdbx_description
1 polymer ?
#
loop_
_entity_poly.entity_id
_entity_poly.type
_entity_poly.pdbx_seq_one_letter_code
_entity_poly.pdbx_strand_id
1 'polypeptide(L)'
;MQYLALGPSGLASSGSGLETMSRGEQNTADEAHSRLHATPEARINFVDAVEMYPVPGRFFRYNEERAQDTALAHTALFRKHGVDSVHGSLAFVIGRPFVASPLIGATSLAQVKHNLPAADAKLSEELLVGMQDFIAGTDPCRHHLDATRATWTISFGLYGRRHFEETVQ
;
A
#
# COMPACT_ATOMS: atom_id res chain seq x y z
N MET A 1 16.37 -0.39 0.78
CA MET A 1 15.65 0.90 0.64
C MET A 1 16.28 1.70 -0.50
N GLN A 2 15.52 1.92 -1.56
CA GLN A 2 15.91 2.77 -2.69
C GLN A 2 15.52 4.24 -2.38
N TYR A 3 16.20 5.21 -2.99
CA TYR A 3 15.88 6.63 -2.87
C TYR A 3 15.68 7.24 -4.26
N LEU A 4 14.64 8.07 -4.40
CA LEU A 4 14.24 8.70 -5.66
C LEU A 4 14.31 10.22 -5.52
N ALA A 5 14.78 10.90 -6.56
CA ALA A 5 14.86 12.35 -6.56
C ALA A 5 13.47 12.98 -6.45
N LEU A 6 13.30 13.95 -5.55
CA LEU A 6 12.05 14.67 -5.36
C LEU A 6 11.99 15.86 -6.34
N GLY A 7 11.66 15.56 -7.59
CA GLY A 7 11.65 16.54 -8.66
C GLY A 7 13.00 17.29 -8.77
N PRO A 8 13.00 18.60 -9.08
CA PRO A 8 14.22 19.39 -9.22
C PRO A 8 14.79 19.92 -7.89
N SER A 9 14.25 19.51 -6.73
CA SER A 9 14.58 20.12 -5.44
C SER A 9 15.98 19.80 -4.90
N GLY A 10 16.67 18.81 -5.48
CA GLY A 10 17.91 18.26 -4.93
C GLY A 10 17.72 17.37 -3.69
N LEU A 11 16.46 17.19 -3.23
CA LEU A 11 16.12 16.26 -2.16
C LEU A 11 15.86 14.86 -2.73
N ALA A 12 16.00 13.84 -1.87
CA ALA A 12 15.67 12.46 -2.19
C ALA A 12 14.61 11.92 -1.24
N SER A 13 13.59 11.28 -1.78
CA SER A 13 12.54 10.58 -1.05
C SER A 13 12.88 9.11 -0.93
N SER A 14 12.58 8.48 0.20
CA SER A 14 12.66 7.04 0.34
C SER A 14 11.66 6.36 -0.61
N GLY A 15 12.00 5.18 -1.13
CA GLY A 15 11.18 4.45 -2.11
C GLY A 15 9.84 3.95 -1.58
N SER A 16 9.54 4.21 -0.30
CA SER A 16 8.20 4.14 0.29
C SER A 16 8.12 5.11 1.47
N GLY A 17 6.93 5.66 1.72
CA GLY A 17 6.60 6.50 2.87
C GLY A 17 5.61 5.84 3.81
N LEU A 18 5.36 6.49 4.95
CA LEU A 18 4.45 5.97 5.96
C LEU A 18 3.19 6.84 6.05
N GLU A 19 2.00 6.25 5.88
CA GLU A 19 0.75 6.98 6.13
C GLU A 19 0.34 6.97 7.61
N THR A 20 -0.52 7.93 7.96
CA THR A 20 -1.00 8.13 9.33
C THR A 20 -2.52 8.08 9.49
N MET A 21 -3.27 7.83 8.41
CA MET A 21 -4.74 7.97 8.38
C MET A 21 -5.48 7.19 9.48
N SER A 22 -5.01 6.00 9.85
CA SER A 22 -5.65 5.10 10.82
C SER A 22 -5.15 5.24 12.26
N ARG A 23 -4.21 6.17 12.51
CA ARG A 23 -3.56 6.29 13.82
C ARG A 23 -4.48 6.93 14.85
N GLY A 24 -4.50 6.34 16.05
CA GLY A 24 -5.43 6.74 17.12
C GLY A 24 -6.83 6.15 17.01
N GLU A 25 -7.19 5.49 15.90
CA GLU A 25 -8.44 4.74 15.75
C GLU A 25 -8.19 3.22 15.80
N GLN A 26 -7.16 2.73 15.11
CA GLN A 26 -6.84 1.29 15.02
C GLN A 26 -5.70 0.84 15.94
N ASN A 27 -5.02 1.80 16.57
CA ASN A 27 -3.83 1.61 17.42
C ASN A 27 -3.74 2.73 18.46
N THR A 28 -2.97 2.48 19.53
CA THR A 28 -2.71 3.47 20.57
C THR A 28 -1.69 4.52 20.12
N ALA A 29 -1.64 5.66 20.82
CA ALA A 29 -0.63 6.69 20.57
C ALA A 29 0.81 6.13 20.71
N ASP A 30 1.06 5.29 21.71
CA ASP A 30 2.38 4.68 21.93
C ASP A 30 2.78 3.73 20.80
N GLU A 31 1.84 2.94 20.29
CA GLU A 31 2.07 2.08 19.12
C GLU A 31 2.35 2.90 17.85
N ALA A 32 1.63 4.02 17.68
CA ALA A 32 1.85 4.94 16.56
C ALA A 32 3.22 5.64 16.66
N HIS A 33 3.62 6.08 17.85
CA HIS A 33 4.93 6.69 18.09
C HIS A 33 6.07 5.69 17.88
N SER A 34 5.92 4.47 18.37
CA SER A 34 6.92 3.41 18.18
C SER A 34 7.23 3.16 16.70
N ARG A 35 6.24 3.30 15.82
CA ARG A 35 6.43 3.20 14.37
C ARG A 35 7.17 4.40 13.78
N LEU A 36 6.93 5.61 14.29
CA LEU A 36 7.72 6.80 13.91
C LEU A 36 9.17 6.65 14.35
N HIS A 37 9.42 6.11 15.54
CA HIS A 37 10.77 5.89 16.02
C HIS A 37 11.53 4.81 15.25
N ALA A 38 10.81 3.85 14.65
CA ALA A 38 11.39 2.82 13.79
C ALA A 38 11.67 3.30 12.34
N THR A 39 11.21 4.49 11.92
CA THR A 39 11.42 4.97 10.55
C THR A 39 12.89 5.17 10.18
N PRO A 40 13.79 5.64 11.06
CA PRO A 40 15.20 5.79 10.70
C PRO A 40 15.87 4.42 10.48
N GLU A 41 15.53 3.41 11.28
CA GLU A 41 16.02 2.03 11.11
C GLU A 41 15.53 1.43 9.80
N ALA A 42 14.27 1.71 9.44
CA ALA A 42 13.66 1.34 8.17
C ALA A 42 14.14 2.19 6.97
N ARG A 43 14.94 3.23 7.20
CA ARG A 43 15.40 4.21 6.20
C ARG A 43 14.26 4.96 5.49
N ILE A 44 13.09 5.07 6.13
CA ILE A 44 11.96 5.90 5.65
C ILE A 44 12.21 7.34 6.08
N ASN A 45 12.12 8.30 5.15
CA ASN A 45 12.44 9.70 5.42
C ASN A 45 11.27 10.69 5.26
N PHE A 46 10.05 10.20 4.99
CA PHE A 46 8.86 11.04 4.93
C PHE A 46 7.61 10.32 5.47
N VAL A 47 6.66 11.12 5.95
CA VAL A 47 5.41 10.67 6.56
C VAL A 47 4.27 11.49 5.93
N ASP A 48 3.21 10.81 5.49
CA ASP A 48 1.99 11.46 5.04
C ASP A 48 1.03 11.65 6.22
N ALA A 49 0.63 12.91 6.43
CA ALA A 49 -0.32 13.31 7.44
C ALA A 49 -1.12 14.53 6.98
N VAL A 50 -2.34 14.65 7.48
CA VAL A 50 -3.18 15.83 7.31
C VAL A 50 -3.88 16.15 8.63
N GLU A 51 -4.21 17.41 8.84
CA GLU A 51 -4.86 17.91 10.06
C GLU A 51 -6.14 17.15 10.44
N MET A 52 -6.88 16.65 9.45
CA MET A 52 -8.15 15.96 9.67
C MET A 52 -8.01 14.52 10.16
N TYR A 53 -6.81 13.93 10.21
CA TYR A 53 -6.65 12.53 10.64
C TYR A 53 -6.72 12.37 12.18
N PRO A 54 -7.27 11.23 12.68
CA PRO A 54 -7.96 10.19 11.92
C PRO A 54 -9.35 10.64 11.47
N VAL A 55 -9.83 10.13 10.33
CA VAL A 55 -11.21 10.41 9.89
C VAL A 55 -12.11 9.22 10.19
N PRO A 56 -13.00 9.32 11.20
CA PRO A 56 -13.83 8.22 11.63
C PRO A 56 -14.71 7.68 10.51
N GLY A 57 -14.89 6.36 10.47
CA GLY A 57 -15.87 5.75 9.58
C GLY A 57 -15.52 5.82 8.10
N ARG A 58 -14.24 5.95 7.71
CA ARG A 58 -13.81 5.81 6.30
C ARG A 58 -13.58 4.37 5.85
N PHE A 59 -13.41 3.43 6.78
CA PHE A 59 -13.06 2.05 6.45
C PHE A 59 -14.24 1.17 6.01
N PHE A 60 -15.48 1.67 6.05
CA PHE A 60 -16.67 0.87 5.67
C PHE A 60 -16.62 0.34 4.24
N ARG A 61 -16.02 1.10 3.31
CA ARG A 61 -15.87 0.70 1.89
C ARG A 61 -15.00 -0.54 1.73
N TYR A 62 -14.16 -0.85 2.71
CA TYR A 62 -13.34 -2.07 2.71
C TYR A 62 -14.09 -3.26 3.31
N ASN A 63 -15.18 -3.05 4.04
CA ASN A 63 -15.95 -4.12 4.69
C ASN A 63 -17.06 -4.70 3.79
N GLU A 64 -17.27 -4.14 2.60
CA GLU A 64 -18.23 -4.66 1.63
C GLU A 64 -17.77 -6.01 1.08
N GLU A 65 -18.71 -6.94 0.86
CA GLU A 65 -18.44 -8.29 0.33
C GLU A 65 -17.63 -8.24 -0.96
N ARG A 66 -18.01 -7.36 -1.89
CA ARG A 66 -17.27 -7.13 -3.13
C ARG A 66 -15.82 -6.72 -2.90
N ALA A 67 -15.55 -5.89 -1.90
CA ALA A 67 -14.20 -5.45 -1.58
C ALA A 67 -13.36 -6.61 -1.01
N GLN A 68 -13.97 -7.45 -0.16
CA GLN A 68 -13.35 -8.65 0.39
C GLN A 68 -13.05 -9.68 -0.71
N ASP A 69 -14.02 -9.98 -1.58
CA ASP A 69 -13.85 -10.90 -2.70
C ASP A 69 -12.74 -10.44 -3.65
N THR A 70 -12.68 -9.14 -3.93
CA THR A 70 -11.63 -8.55 -4.76
C THR A 70 -10.27 -8.70 -4.08
N ALA A 71 -10.17 -8.45 -2.77
CA ALA A 71 -8.92 -8.64 -2.02
C ALA A 71 -8.45 -10.10 -2.01
N LEU A 72 -9.38 -11.05 -1.88
CA LEU A 72 -9.09 -12.48 -1.94
C LEU A 72 -8.60 -12.90 -3.34
N ALA A 73 -9.29 -12.47 -4.40
CA ALA A 73 -8.92 -12.76 -5.79
C ALA A 73 -7.55 -12.18 -6.14
N HIS A 74 -7.28 -10.95 -5.68
CA HIS A 74 -5.98 -10.30 -5.81
C HIS A 74 -4.87 -11.11 -5.11
N THR A 75 -5.10 -11.54 -3.87
CA THR A 75 -4.15 -12.36 -3.11
C THR A 75 -3.91 -13.70 -3.79
N ALA A 76 -4.96 -14.34 -4.31
CA ALA A 76 -4.87 -15.59 -5.04
C ALA A 76 -4.05 -15.46 -6.34
N LEU A 77 -4.16 -14.34 -7.05
CA LEU A 77 -3.33 -14.05 -8.22
C LEU A 77 -1.84 -14.09 -7.84
N PHE A 78 -1.42 -13.32 -6.85
CA PHE A 78 -0.02 -13.31 -6.41
C PHE A 78 0.47 -14.68 -5.92
N ARG A 79 -0.37 -15.37 -5.13
CA ARG A 79 -0.08 -16.72 -4.63
C ARG A 79 0.15 -17.72 -5.77
N LYS A 80 -0.61 -17.65 -6.86
CA LYS A 80 -0.42 -18.50 -8.05
C LYS A 80 1.00 -18.36 -8.63
N HIS A 81 1.60 -17.19 -8.51
CA HIS A 81 2.95 -16.90 -8.99
C HIS A 81 4.03 -17.05 -7.90
N GLY A 82 3.68 -17.51 -6.69
CA GLY A 82 4.64 -17.67 -5.59
C GLY A 82 5.20 -16.34 -5.06
N VAL A 83 4.44 -15.25 -5.21
CA VAL A 83 4.82 -13.91 -4.77
C VAL A 83 3.89 -13.50 -3.61
N ASP A 84 4.45 -12.90 -2.56
CA ASP A 84 3.66 -12.27 -1.50
C ASP A 84 2.85 -11.12 -2.08
N SER A 85 1.56 -11.04 -1.80
CA SER A 85 0.70 -10.03 -2.44
C SER A 85 1.05 -8.60 -2.05
N VAL A 86 1.55 -8.37 -0.83
CA VAL A 86 1.96 -7.02 -0.40
C VAL A 86 3.22 -6.61 -1.15
N HIS A 87 4.22 -7.49 -1.22
CA HIS A 87 5.45 -7.25 -1.97
C HIS A 87 5.15 -7.03 -3.44
N GLY A 88 4.29 -7.87 -4.00
CA GLY A 88 3.89 -7.82 -5.39
C GLY A 88 3.17 -6.53 -5.77
N SER A 89 2.19 -6.09 -4.97
CA SER A 89 1.48 -4.82 -5.21
C SER A 89 2.40 -3.62 -5.09
N LEU A 90 3.25 -3.58 -4.05
CA LEU A 90 4.17 -2.47 -3.84
C LEU A 90 5.21 -2.41 -4.97
N ALA A 91 5.80 -3.54 -5.36
CA ALA A 91 6.73 -3.61 -6.50
C ALA A 91 6.07 -3.18 -7.81
N PHE A 92 4.81 -3.59 -8.04
CA PHE A 92 4.05 -3.20 -9.22
C PHE A 92 3.87 -1.69 -9.32
N VAL A 93 3.55 -1.04 -8.19
CA VAL A 93 3.36 0.41 -8.07
C VAL A 93 4.69 1.15 -8.20
N ILE A 94 5.73 0.70 -7.49
CA ILE A 94 7.09 1.28 -7.54
C ILE A 94 7.66 1.24 -8.97
N GLY A 95 7.37 0.18 -9.73
CA GLY A 95 7.84 0.03 -11.11
C GLY A 95 7.20 0.98 -12.13
N ARG A 96 6.24 1.82 -11.73
CA ARG A 96 5.58 2.77 -12.66
C ARG A 96 6.38 4.06 -12.78
N PRO A 97 6.65 4.55 -14.01
CA PRO A 97 7.55 5.69 -14.23
C PRO A 97 7.04 7.03 -13.66
N PHE A 98 5.74 7.11 -13.36
CA PHE A 98 5.10 8.30 -12.79
C PHE A 98 4.91 8.22 -11.26
N VAL A 99 5.37 7.14 -10.62
CA VAL A 99 5.27 6.97 -9.17
C VAL A 99 6.59 7.38 -8.53
N ALA A 100 6.52 8.40 -7.68
CA ALA A 100 7.69 8.85 -6.92
C ALA A 100 7.92 7.99 -5.66
N SER A 101 6.87 7.67 -4.91
CA SER A 101 6.95 6.79 -3.73
C SER A 101 5.54 6.41 -3.26
N PRO A 102 5.23 5.12 -3.04
CA PRO A 102 3.96 4.71 -2.44
C PRO A 102 3.91 5.04 -0.94
N LEU A 103 2.69 5.20 -0.42
CA LEU A 103 2.42 5.31 1.01
C LEU A 103 2.03 3.94 1.56
N ILE A 104 2.72 3.51 2.62
CA ILE A 104 2.47 2.23 3.26
C ILE A 104 1.59 2.43 4.50
N GLY A 105 0.42 1.80 4.48
CA GLY A 105 -0.45 1.64 5.64
C GLY A 105 -0.01 0.48 6.51
N ALA A 106 0.40 0.76 7.75
CA ALA A 106 0.80 -0.27 8.70
C ALA A 106 0.27 0.01 10.12
N THR A 107 -0.43 -0.98 10.66
CA THR A 107 -0.98 -1.02 12.03
C THR A 107 -0.09 -1.76 13.02
N SER A 108 1.07 -2.28 12.60
CA SER A 108 2.05 -2.90 13.48
C SER A 108 3.47 -2.73 12.92
N LEU A 109 4.48 -2.88 13.79
CA LEU A 109 5.88 -2.89 13.36
C LEU A 109 6.20 -4.11 12.49
N ALA A 110 5.52 -5.25 12.73
CA ALA A 110 5.66 -6.44 11.89
C ALA A 110 5.22 -6.15 10.45
N GLN A 111 4.10 -5.44 10.25
CA GLN A 111 3.65 -5.00 8.92
C GLN A 111 4.66 -4.05 8.27
N VAL A 112 5.22 -3.08 9.02
CA VAL A 112 6.28 -2.22 8.48
C VAL A 112 7.45 -3.07 7.99
N LYS A 113 7.96 -3.98 8.83
CA LYS A 113 9.08 -4.87 8.48
C LYS A 113 8.78 -5.78 7.30
N HIS A 114 7.55 -6.29 7.22
CA HIS A 114 7.08 -7.10 6.09
C HIS A 114 7.09 -6.30 4.79
N ASN A 115 6.72 -5.02 4.81
CA ASN A 115 6.53 -4.25 3.57
C ASN A 115 7.85 -3.72 2.99
N LEU A 116 8.89 -3.53 3.80
CA LEU A 116 10.16 -2.91 3.36
C LEU A 116 10.89 -3.66 2.23
N PRO A 117 10.96 -5.00 2.19
CA PRO A 117 11.62 -5.75 1.11
C PRO A 117 10.87 -5.68 -0.22
N ALA A 118 9.65 -5.14 -0.27
CA ALA A 118 8.83 -5.13 -1.48
C ALA A 118 9.50 -4.44 -2.68
N ALA A 119 10.33 -3.42 -2.45
CA ALA A 119 11.06 -2.72 -3.51
C ALA A 119 12.04 -3.63 -4.28
N ASP A 120 12.42 -4.78 -3.71
CA ASP A 120 13.35 -5.73 -4.29
C ASP A 120 12.63 -6.93 -4.93
N ALA A 121 11.30 -7.01 -4.82
CA ALA A 121 10.52 -8.10 -5.40
C ALA A 121 10.50 -8.03 -6.93
N LYS A 122 10.77 -9.18 -7.57
CA LYS A 122 10.80 -9.31 -9.03
C LYS A 122 9.47 -9.89 -9.50
N LEU A 123 8.80 -9.16 -10.39
CA LEU A 123 7.54 -9.60 -10.99
C LEU A 123 7.81 -10.17 -12.38
N SER A 124 7.36 -11.39 -12.64
CA SER A 124 7.36 -11.97 -13.97
C SER A 124 6.45 -11.19 -14.91
N GLU A 125 6.73 -11.21 -16.22
CA GLU A 125 5.86 -10.60 -17.24
C GLU A 125 4.42 -11.11 -17.16
N GLU A 126 4.23 -12.42 -16.94
CA GLU A 126 2.90 -13.03 -16.79
C GLU A 126 2.10 -12.40 -15.63
N LEU A 127 2.74 -12.25 -14.47
CA LEU A 127 2.13 -11.59 -13.31
C LEU A 127 1.85 -10.10 -13.56
N LEU A 128 2.73 -9.40 -14.29
CA LEU A 128 2.52 -7.99 -14.64
C LEU A 128 1.31 -7.81 -15.56
N VAL A 129 1.11 -8.71 -16.52
CA VAL A 129 -0.08 -8.75 -17.39
C VAL A 129 -1.31 -9.09 -16.57
N GLY A 130 -1.26 -10.16 -15.75
CA GLY A 130 -2.37 -10.55 -14.88
C GLY A 130 -2.81 -9.43 -13.92
N MET A 131 -1.87 -8.65 -13.40
CA MET A 131 -2.17 -7.47 -12.57
C MET A 131 -2.86 -6.35 -13.36
N GLN A 132 -2.43 -6.09 -14.59
CA GLN A 132 -3.06 -5.08 -15.45
C GLN A 132 -4.50 -5.48 -15.80
N ASP A 133 -4.71 -6.74 -16.16
CA ASP A 133 -6.03 -7.29 -16.46
C ASP A 133 -6.94 -7.26 -15.22
N PHE A 134 -6.39 -7.63 -14.06
CA PHE A 134 -7.10 -7.55 -12.78
C PHE A 134 -7.56 -6.13 -12.47
N ILE A 135 -6.67 -5.13 -12.58
CA ILE A 135 -7.00 -3.72 -12.32
C ILE A 135 -8.05 -3.22 -13.32
N ALA A 136 -7.91 -3.55 -14.61
CA ALA A 136 -8.87 -3.15 -15.64
C ALA A 136 -10.28 -3.75 -15.41
N GLY A 137 -10.35 -4.96 -14.86
CA GLY A 137 -11.61 -5.63 -14.53
C GLY A 137 -12.25 -5.19 -13.21
N THR A 138 -11.49 -4.60 -12.29
CA THR A 138 -11.92 -4.37 -10.91
C THR A 138 -12.24 -2.91 -10.57
N ASP A 139 -12.09 -1.96 -11.51
CA ASP A 139 -12.23 -0.51 -11.28
C ASP A 139 -13.41 -0.17 -10.33
N PRO A 140 -13.11 0.11 -9.04
CA PRO A 140 -14.14 0.45 -8.04
C PRO A 140 -14.70 1.85 -8.27
N CYS A 141 -14.02 2.68 -9.06
CA CYS A 141 -14.37 4.07 -9.33
C CYS A 141 -15.13 4.26 -10.67
N ARG A 142 -15.26 3.20 -11.48
CA ARG A 142 -15.88 3.25 -12.81
C ARG A 142 -17.33 3.74 -12.82
N HIS A 143 -18.01 3.71 -11.68
CA HIS A 143 -19.41 4.11 -11.63
C HIS A 143 -19.60 5.63 -11.61
N HIS A 144 -18.60 6.45 -11.22
CA HIS A 144 -18.81 7.90 -10.96
C HIS A 144 -17.72 8.88 -11.45
N LEU A 145 -16.67 8.44 -12.17
CA LEU A 145 -15.61 9.35 -12.62
C LEU A 145 -15.65 9.60 -14.14
N ASP A 146 -16.04 10.82 -14.49
CA ASP A 146 -15.74 11.46 -15.76
C ASP A 146 -14.21 11.44 -16.01
N ALA A 147 -13.80 11.20 -17.25
CA ALA A 147 -12.45 10.77 -17.66
C ALA A 147 -11.31 11.78 -17.40
N THR A 148 -11.60 12.88 -16.70
CA THR A 148 -10.69 14.01 -16.44
C THR A 148 -10.11 14.04 -15.01
N ARG A 149 -10.50 13.11 -14.13
CA ARG A 149 -10.11 13.11 -12.70
C ARG A 149 -9.62 11.75 -12.15
N ALA A 150 -8.95 10.95 -12.96
CA ALA A 150 -8.35 9.69 -12.51
C ALA A 150 -7.13 9.94 -11.59
N THR A 151 -7.38 10.30 -10.33
CA THR A 151 -6.39 10.18 -9.27
C THR A 151 -6.36 8.71 -8.87
N TRP A 152 -5.38 7.97 -9.40
CA TRP A 152 -5.10 6.58 -9.04
C TRP A 152 -4.64 6.49 -7.58
N THR A 153 -5.57 6.60 -6.64
CA THR A 153 -5.31 6.30 -5.23
C THR A 153 -5.42 4.79 -5.09
N ILE A 154 -4.32 4.11 -5.39
CA ILE A 154 -4.18 2.69 -5.16
C ILE A 154 -3.95 2.51 -3.64
N SER A 155 -5.05 2.46 -2.89
CA SER A 155 -5.04 2.08 -1.47
C SER A 155 -4.99 0.55 -1.36
N PHE A 156 -3.83 -0.07 -1.64
CA PHE A 156 -3.59 -1.45 -1.22
C PHE A 156 -3.16 -1.47 0.24
N GLY A 157 -4.11 -1.19 1.12
CA GLY A 157 -4.00 -1.54 2.52
C GLY A 157 -4.77 -2.83 2.72
N LEU A 158 -4.07 -3.96 2.87
CA LEU A 158 -4.64 -5.19 3.42
C LEU A 158 -4.96 -4.93 4.90
N TYR A 159 -5.99 -4.11 5.14
CA TYR A 159 -6.52 -3.74 6.43
C TYR A 159 -7.53 -4.80 6.86
N GLY A 160 -7.02 -5.99 7.16
CA GLY A 160 -7.77 -7.04 7.82
C GLY A 160 -6.88 -7.71 8.85
N ARG A 161 -7.10 -7.42 10.16
CA ARG A 161 -6.53 -8.24 11.25
C ARG A 161 -6.82 -9.73 11.06
N ARG A 162 -7.84 -10.08 10.27
CA ARG A 162 -8.24 -11.46 9.97
C ARG A 162 -7.46 -12.15 8.85
N HIS A 163 -6.76 -11.42 7.98
CA HIS A 163 -6.10 -12.00 6.79
C HIS A 163 -4.59 -11.78 6.72
N PHE A 164 -4.00 -10.93 7.57
CA PHE A 164 -2.54 -10.77 7.61
C PHE A 164 -1.83 -12.11 7.87
N GLU A 165 -2.34 -12.94 8.78
CA GLU A 165 -1.77 -14.26 9.09
C GLU A 165 -1.90 -15.26 7.94
N GLU A 166 -2.94 -15.16 7.11
CA GLU A 166 -3.17 -16.02 5.93
C GLU A 166 -2.41 -15.56 4.69
N THR A 167 -1.92 -14.32 4.68
CA THR A 167 -1.16 -13.72 3.57
C THR A 167 0.35 -13.96 3.73
N VAL A 168 0.82 -14.17 4.96
CA VAL A 168 2.25 -14.33 5.31
C VAL A 168 2.72 -15.81 5.27
N GLN A 169 1.83 -16.75 4.88
CA GLN A 169 2.16 -18.14 4.60
C GLN A 169 2.23 -18.41 3.09
#